data_AF-A0A3D2U590-F1
#
_entry.id   AF-A0A3D2U590-F1
#
_cell.length_a   1.000
_cell.length_b   1.000
_cell.length_c   1.000
_cell.angle_alpha   90.00
_cell.angle_beta   90.00
_cell.angle_gamma   90.00
#
_symmetry.space_group_name_H-M   'P 1'
#
loop_
_entity.id
_entity.type
_entity.pdbx_description
1 polymer ?
#
loop_
_entity_poly.entity_id
_entity_poly.type
_entity_poly.pdbx_seq_one_letter_code
_entity_poly.pdbx_strand_id
1 'polypeptide(L)'
;MQWVAESGQKTFRPEIAAILNDPKITADLFHTTLAALDMLDGGDPRKIDNTAPSDLALPLLKDGQRPSAVRSLALQLVDPSSKALDRRLFEDLLASDDPRLISESVRTLGLSSHGFAPLLLLGVAGDRKRPLEVRADAVAGLGRSTGTAGVLASLRKWTKDPQEVLRREALRSLRTALTADSDSQALVSAMVDRLKPVEQPTAADRDLADRLATALVIAGRDLQPELTRIAGERPGDLDDWERRLAGGGSVAAGRRLFFHNAGPQCGRCHMVNGRGRRVGPDLSLIA
;
A
#
# COMPACT_ATOMS: atom_id res chain seq x y z
N MET A 1 29.78 -4.47 9.76
CA MET A 1 29.07 -3.24 10.21
C MET A 1 28.69 -3.33 11.68
N GLN A 2 27.94 -4.36 12.11
CA GLN A 2 27.58 -4.57 13.52
C GLN A 2 28.78 -4.50 14.47
N TRP A 3 29.84 -5.28 14.20
CA TRP A 3 31.06 -5.24 15.02
C TRP A 3 31.69 -3.85 15.13
N VAL A 4 31.72 -3.07 14.04
CA VAL A 4 32.29 -1.71 14.03
C VAL A 4 31.49 -0.77 14.94
N ALA A 5 30.16 -0.89 14.91
CA ALA A 5 29.27 -0.10 15.75
C ALA A 5 29.36 -0.51 17.22
N GLU A 6 29.33 -1.81 17.52
CA GLU A 6 29.43 -2.36 18.89
C GLU A 6 30.78 -2.07 19.54
N SER A 7 31.86 -2.04 18.75
CA SER A 7 33.20 -1.68 19.22
C SER A 7 33.49 -0.18 19.24
N GLY A 8 32.53 0.67 18.85
CA GLY A 8 32.66 2.13 18.91
C GLY A 8 33.74 2.70 17.99
N GLN A 9 34.07 2.03 16.89
CA GLN A 9 35.19 2.38 16.00
C GLN A 9 34.83 3.56 15.08
N LYS A 10 34.82 4.77 15.64
CA LYS A 10 34.41 6.01 14.93
C LYS A 10 35.21 6.31 13.67
N THR A 11 36.43 5.79 13.54
CA THR A 11 37.26 5.93 12.34
C THR A 11 36.57 5.41 11.07
N PHE A 12 35.71 4.39 11.17
CA PHE A 12 34.98 3.81 10.03
C PHE A 12 33.63 4.47 9.75
N ARG A 13 33.27 5.54 10.49
CA ARG A 13 32.01 6.24 10.30
C ARG A 13 31.82 6.76 8.86
N PRO A 14 32.83 7.38 8.21
CA PRO A 14 32.68 7.86 6.82
C PRO A 14 32.33 6.74 5.83
N GLU A 15 32.95 5.57 5.96
CA GLU A 15 32.73 4.41 5.11
C GLU A 15 31.33 3.83 5.32
N ILE A 16 30.86 3.77 6.57
CA ILE A 16 29.48 3.35 6.88
C ILE A 16 28.48 4.35 6.27
N ALA A 17 28.72 5.65 6.42
CA ALA A 17 27.84 6.68 5.86
C ALA A 17 27.81 6.63 4.32
N ALA A 18 28.91 6.23 3.67
CA ALA A 18 29.00 6.10 2.22
C ALA A 18 28.08 4.98 1.67
N ILE A 19 27.71 3.98 2.48
CA ILE A 19 26.74 2.94 2.09
C ILE A 19 25.39 3.56 1.73
N LEU A 20 25.00 4.66 2.40
CA LEU A 20 23.77 5.41 2.10
C LEU A 20 23.83 6.20 0.78
N ASN A 21 24.86 5.99 -0.05
CA ASN A 21 24.96 6.46 -1.43
C ASN A 21 24.82 5.32 -2.45
N ASP A 22 24.65 4.07 -2.03
CA ASP A 22 24.50 2.95 -2.95
C ASP A 22 23.08 2.90 -3.56
N PRO A 23 22.92 3.03 -4.90
CA PRO A 23 21.61 2.93 -5.56
C PRO A 23 21.00 1.51 -5.51
N LYS A 24 21.77 0.50 -5.11
CA LYS A 24 21.36 -0.91 -4.97
C LYS A 24 21.15 -1.34 -3.51
N ILE A 25 21.19 -0.39 -2.57
CA ILE A 25 21.00 -0.68 -1.14
C ILE A 25 19.69 -1.45 -0.88
N THR A 26 19.76 -2.45 -0.02
CA THR A 26 18.60 -3.22 0.46
C THR A 26 17.99 -2.58 1.70
N ALA A 27 16.74 -2.91 2.03
CA ALA A 27 16.10 -2.44 3.26
C ALA A 27 16.92 -2.82 4.50
N ASP A 28 17.34 -4.08 4.61
CA ASP A 28 18.15 -4.57 5.73
C ASP A 28 19.48 -3.83 5.85
N LEU A 29 20.18 -3.63 4.73
CA LEU A 29 21.46 -2.91 4.74
C LEU A 29 21.25 -1.44 5.12
N PHE A 30 20.20 -0.79 4.63
CA PHE A 30 19.84 0.57 5.00
C PHE A 30 19.56 0.71 6.50
N HIS A 31 18.69 -0.15 7.06
CA HIS A 31 18.37 -0.17 8.48
C HIS A 31 19.59 -0.42 9.35
N THR A 32 20.40 -1.41 8.99
CA THR A 32 21.63 -1.72 9.73
C THR A 32 22.60 -0.54 9.67
N THR A 33 22.71 0.12 8.51
CA THR A 33 23.57 1.31 8.33
C THR A 33 23.12 2.45 9.23
N LEU A 34 21.82 2.75 9.30
CA LEU A 34 21.28 3.79 10.18
C LEU A 34 21.54 3.46 11.65
N ALA A 35 21.29 2.22 12.07
CA ALA A 35 21.56 1.79 13.45
C ALA A 35 23.04 1.90 13.81
N ALA A 36 23.95 1.50 12.91
CA ALA A 36 25.38 1.61 13.13
C ALA A 36 25.84 3.07 13.24
N LEU A 37 25.31 3.97 12.43
CA LEU A 37 25.61 5.40 12.51
C LEU A 37 25.09 6.01 13.82
N ASP A 38 23.86 5.69 14.22
CA ASP A 38 23.28 6.15 15.48
C ASP A 38 24.17 5.75 16.67
N MET A 39 24.60 4.49 16.74
CA MET A 39 25.51 4.00 17.78
C MET A 39 26.85 4.74 17.80
N LEU A 40 27.47 4.95 16.63
CA LEU A 40 28.76 5.67 16.54
C LEU A 40 28.65 7.15 16.92
N ASP A 41 27.47 7.74 16.68
CA ASP A 41 27.14 9.14 17.01
C ASP A 41 26.66 9.33 18.46
N GLY A 42 26.66 8.25 19.26
CA GLY A 42 26.34 8.28 20.68
C GLY A 42 24.87 8.00 21.02
N GLY A 43 24.09 7.50 20.05
CA GLY A 43 22.77 6.92 20.27
C GLY A 43 22.84 5.74 21.24
N ASP A 44 21.81 5.58 22.08
CA ASP A 44 21.75 4.50 23.07
C ASP A 44 21.41 3.18 22.36
N PRO A 45 22.30 2.16 22.38
CA PRO A 45 22.05 0.88 21.71
C PRO A 45 20.78 0.18 22.21
N ARG A 46 20.39 0.43 23.47
CA ARG A 46 19.17 -0.11 24.09
C ARG A 46 17.89 0.56 23.57
N LYS A 47 18.05 1.64 22.80
CA LYS A 47 16.97 2.38 22.16
C LYS A 47 16.98 2.24 20.65
N ILE A 48 17.79 1.38 20.03
CA ILE A 48 17.78 1.22 18.56
C ILE A 48 16.38 0.86 18.02
N ASP A 49 15.59 0.10 18.78
CA ASP A 49 14.20 -0.21 18.43
C ASP A 49 13.21 0.96 18.72
N ASN A 50 13.65 1.99 19.45
CA ASN A 50 12.87 3.12 19.97
C ASN A 50 13.34 4.51 19.50
N THR A 51 14.54 4.65 18.91
CA THR A 51 15.05 5.88 18.28
C THR A 51 14.13 6.14 17.10
N ALA A 52 13.45 7.28 17.09
CA ALA A 52 12.51 7.62 16.04
C ALA A 52 13.24 7.56 14.69
N PRO A 53 12.99 6.55 13.84
CA PRO A 53 13.76 6.34 12.60
C PRO A 53 13.64 7.54 11.64
N SER A 54 12.68 8.42 11.90
CA SER A 54 12.41 9.66 11.18
C SER A 54 13.54 10.68 11.22
N ASP A 55 14.30 10.82 12.31
CA ASP A 55 15.25 11.93 12.45
C ASP A 55 16.51 11.73 11.58
N LEU A 56 16.94 10.48 11.43
CA LEU A 56 18.01 10.10 10.50
C LEU A 56 17.51 9.97 9.05
N ALA A 57 16.26 9.53 8.86
CA ALA A 57 15.70 9.32 7.54
C ALA A 57 15.30 10.62 6.82
N LEU A 58 14.79 11.61 7.54
CA LEU A 58 14.25 12.83 6.92
C LEU A 58 15.29 13.64 6.13
N PRO A 59 16.54 13.85 6.62
CA PRO A 59 17.60 14.48 5.83
C PRO A 59 17.90 13.70 4.54
N LEU A 60 17.97 12.36 4.62
CA LEU A 60 18.23 11.50 3.46
C LEU A 60 17.11 11.57 2.42
N LEU A 61 15.86 11.68 2.86
CA LEU A 61 14.69 11.82 2.00
C LEU A 61 14.68 13.18 1.26
N LYS A 62 15.01 14.26 1.97
CA LYS A 62 14.97 15.63 1.46
C LYS A 62 16.15 15.97 0.54
N ASP A 63 17.26 15.26 0.68
CA ASP A 63 18.41 15.42 -0.21
C ASP A 63 18.09 14.86 -1.61
N GLY A 64 17.77 15.76 -2.54
CA GLY A 64 17.46 15.41 -3.93
C GLY A 64 18.64 14.83 -4.72
N GLN A 65 19.87 14.92 -4.21
CA GLN A 65 21.05 14.31 -4.83
C GLN A 65 21.24 12.85 -4.42
N ARG A 66 20.50 12.38 -3.39
CA ARG A 66 20.57 10.98 -2.97
C ARG A 66 19.91 10.05 -3.99
N PRO A 67 20.41 8.81 -4.15
CA PRO A 67 19.77 7.81 -4.97
C PRO A 67 18.30 7.60 -4.59
N SER A 68 17.42 7.45 -5.57
CA SER A 68 16.00 7.22 -5.34
C SER A 68 15.69 5.99 -4.47
N ALA A 69 16.55 4.96 -4.51
CA ALA A 69 16.46 3.80 -3.63
C ALA A 69 16.58 4.18 -2.14
N VAL A 70 17.58 5.01 -1.81
CA VAL A 70 17.83 5.51 -0.46
C VAL A 70 16.68 6.38 0.00
N ARG A 71 16.22 7.31 -0.86
CA ARG A 71 15.07 8.17 -0.57
C ARG A 71 13.78 7.37 -0.36
N SER A 72 13.59 6.29 -1.11
CA SER A 72 12.44 5.40 -0.95
C SER A 72 12.47 4.68 0.40
N LEU A 73 13.62 4.14 0.81
CA LEU A 73 13.76 3.47 2.11
C LEU A 73 13.62 4.48 3.25
N ALA A 74 14.20 5.67 3.11
CA ALA A 74 14.01 6.76 4.06
C ALA A 74 12.53 7.14 4.23
N LEU A 75 11.77 7.24 3.13
CA LEU A 75 10.34 7.55 3.17
C LEU A 75 9.51 6.51 3.93
N GLN A 76 9.93 5.24 3.94
CA GLN A 76 9.25 4.18 4.73
C GLN A 76 9.37 4.39 6.24
N LEU A 77 10.38 5.13 6.68
CA LEU A 77 10.69 5.36 8.10
C LEU A 77 10.12 6.67 8.64
N VAL A 78 9.65 7.55 7.76
CA VAL A 78 9.03 8.81 8.16
C VAL A 78 7.54 8.57 8.39
N ASP A 79 7.00 9.11 9.49
CA ASP A 79 5.55 9.12 9.72
C ASP A 79 4.84 9.73 8.49
N PRO A 80 3.90 9.01 7.84
CA PRO A 80 3.16 9.49 6.68
C PRO A 80 2.40 10.82 6.89
N SER A 81 2.15 11.17 8.16
CA SER A 81 1.48 12.40 8.59
C SER A 81 2.44 13.46 9.14
N SER A 82 3.76 13.23 9.07
CA SER A 82 4.75 14.21 9.48
C SER A 82 4.56 15.53 8.72
N LYS A 83 4.61 16.65 9.45
CA LYS A 83 4.55 18.01 8.86
C LYS A 83 5.72 18.27 7.89
N ALA A 84 6.83 17.53 8.02
CA ALA A 84 7.96 17.65 7.13
C ALA A 84 7.71 17.01 5.75
N LEU A 85 6.68 16.16 5.62
CA LEU A 85 6.19 15.63 4.35
C LEU A 85 5.11 16.56 3.81
N ASP A 86 5.52 17.76 3.40
CA ASP A 86 4.60 18.73 2.81
C ASP A 86 4.22 18.37 1.37
N ARG A 87 3.26 19.14 0.83
CA ARG A 87 2.74 18.93 -0.52
C ARG A 87 3.83 19.00 -1.59
N ARG A 88 4.76 19.97 -1.47
CA ARG A 88 5.82 20.19 -2.47
C ARG A 88 6.76 19.00 -2.48
N LEU A 89 7.16 18.50 -1.32
CA LEU A 89 8.01 17.32 -1.23
C LEU A 89 7.34 16.11 -1.89
N PHE A 90 6.03 15.88 -1.67
CA PHE A 90 5.34 14.78 -2.36
C PHE A 90 5.25 14.98 -3.87
N GLU A 91 5.02 16.20 -4.35
CA GLU A 91 5.02 16.51 -5.78
C GLU A 91 6.40 16.21 -6.40
N ASP A 92 7.48 16.60 -5.74
CA ASP A 92 8.87 16.31 -6.16
C ASP A 92 9.15 14.80 -6.16
N LEU A 93 8.71 14.07 -5.14
CA LEU A 93 8.90 12.61 -5.06
C LEU A 93 8.08 11.86 -6.13
N LEU A 94 6.87 12.33 -6.45
CA LEU A 94 6.01 11.76 -7.49
C LEU A 94 6.49 12.08 -8.92
N ALA A 95 7.38 13.06 -9.07
CA ALA A 95 8.02 13.45 -10.34
C ALA A 95 9.31 12.67 -10.63
N SER A 96 9.78 11.82 -9.71
CA SER A 96 10.92 10.92 -9.91
C SER A 96 10.70 9.95 -11.08
N ASP A 97 11.76 9.62 -11.81
CA ASP A 97 11.75 8.56 -12.83
C ASP A 97 11.89 7.15 -12.23
N ASP A 98 12.33 7.03 -10.97
CA ASP A 98 12.45 5.74 -10.28
C ASP A 98 11.07 5.23 -9.82
N PRO A 99 10.59 4.08 -10.33
CA PRO A 99 9.27 3.55 -9.99
C PRO A 99 9.15 3.13 -8.52
N ARG A 100 10.25 2.80 -7.84
CA ARG A 100 10.25 2.44 -6.40
C ARG A 100 9.88 3.66 -5.57
N LEU A 101 10.50 4.80 -5.85
CA LEU A 101 10.25 6.05 -5.15
C LEU A 101 8.83 6.57 -5.40
N ILE A 102 8.35 6.51 -6.66
CA ILE A 102 6.96 6.85 -6.98
C ILE A 102 6.00 5.95 -6.20
N SER A 103 6.23 4.63 -6.23
CA SER A 103 5.34 3.67 -5.55
C SER A 103 5.31 3.89 -4.04
N GLU A 104 6.47 4.16 -3.43
CA GLU A 104 6.54 4.49 -2.01
C GLU A 104 5.78 5.77 -1.69
N SER A 105 5.95 6.81 -2.52
CA SER A 105 5.27 8.10 -2.37
C SER A 105 3.75 7.95 -2.40
N VAL A 106 3.22 7.19 -3.36
CA VAL A 106 1.78 6.92 -3.47
C VAL A 106 1.26 6.18 -2.24
N ARG A 107 2.00 5.20 -1.72
CA ARG A 107 1.57 4.46 -0.54
C ARG A 107 1.61 5.32 0.72
N THR A 108 2.65 6.14 0.88
CA THR A 108 2.76 7.08 2.00
C THR A 108 1.63 8.11 1.94
N LEU A 109 1.29 8.63 0.76
CA LEU A 109 0.10 9.48 0.59
C LEU A 109 -1.19 8.77 1.02
N GLY A 110 -1.37 7.49 0.67
CA GLY A 110 -2.53 6.70 1.09
C GLY A 110 -2.63 6.47 2.61
N LEU A 111 -1.51 6.56 3.33
CA LEU A 111 -1.47 6.45 4.80
C LEU A 111 -1.50 7.82 5.51
N SER A 112 -1.31 8.90 4.76
CA SER A 112 -1.20 10.25 5.28
C SER A 112 -2.55 10.80 5.77
N SER A 113 -2.51 11.62 6.82
CA SER A 113 -3.66 12.44 7.25
C SER A 113 -3.67 13.85 6.64
N HIS A 114 -2.71 14.18 5.77
CA HIS A 114 -2.65 15.47 5.11
C HIS A 114 -3.86 15.70 4.19
N GLY A 115 -4.51 16.85 4.31
CA GLY A 115 -5.71 17.17 3.52
C GLY A 115 -5.47 17.22 2.00
N PHE A 116 -4.24 17.48 1.55
CA PHE A 116 -3.88 17.46 0.14
C PHE A 116 -3.63 16.04 -0.42
N ALA A 117 -3.40 15.04 0.44
CA ALA A 117 -2.97 13.73 -0.01
C ALA A 117 -4.00 13.03 -0.93
N PRO A 118 -5.32 13.05 -0.63
CA PRO A 118 -6.32 12.49 -1.53
C PRO A 118 -6.37 13.18 -2.90
N LEU A 119 -6.07 14.49 -2.96
CA LEU A 119 -6.05 15.24 -4.22
C LEU A 119 -4.86 14.82 -5.09
N LEU A 120 -3.68 14.61 -4.49
CA LEU A 120 -2.52 14.07 -5.20
C LEU A 120 -2.78 12.65 -5.69
N LEU A 121 -3.38 11.79 -4.85
CA LEU A 121 -3.76 10.43 -5.23
C LEU A 121 -4.78 10.40 -6.38
N LEU A 122 -5.77 11.30 -6.37
CA LEU A 122 -6.70 11.47 -7.49
C LEU A 122 -5.96 11.81 -8.79
N GLY A 123 -5.01 12.74 -8.72
CA GLY A 123 -4.14 13.10 -9.85
C GLY A 123 -3.37 11.90 -10.39
N VAL A 124 -2.74 11.13 -9.51
CA VAL A 124 -1.97 9.93 -9.90
C VAL A 124 -2.86 8.84 -10.51
N ALA A 125 -4.00 8.53 -9.89
CA ALA A 125 -4.92 7.50 -10.39
C ALA A 125 -5.54 7.86 -11.75
N GLY A 126 -5.85 9.15 -11.94
CA GLY A 126 -6.44 9.70 -13.17
C GLY A 126 -5.46 9.86 -14.34
N ASP A 127 -4.15 9.95 -14.07
CA ASP A 127 -3.14 10.17 -15.10
C ASP A 127 -2.85 8.88 -15.90
N ARG A 128 -3.38 8.82 -17.12
CA ARG A 128 -3.20 7.69 -18.04
C ARG A 128 -1.77 7.51 -18.54
N LYS A 129 -0.88 8.50 -18.37
CA LYS A 129 0.54 8.39 -18.74
C LYS A 129 1.35 7.61 -17.70
N ARG A 130 0.85 7.49 -16.47
CA ARG A 130 1.52 6.73 -15.42
C ARG A 130 1.33 5.22 -15.59
N PRO A 131 2.29 4.40 -15.13
CA PRO A 131 2.16 2.95 -15.13
C PRO A 131 0.88 2.50 -14.43
N LEU A 132 0.24 1.47 -14.99
CA LEU A 132 -1.06 0.98 -14.51
C LEU A 132 -1.04 0.59 -13.02
N GLU A 133 0.03 -0.06 -12.56
CA GLU A 133 0.17 -0.47 -11.15
C GLU A 133 0.29 0.72 -10.19
N VAL A 134 0.94 1.82 -10.61
CA VAL A 134 1.03 3.06 -9.82
C VAL A 134 -0.36 3.70 -9.69
N ARG A 135 -1.13 3.69 -10.78
CA ARG A 135 -2.51 4.19 -10.77
C ARG A 135 -3.39 3.34 -9.86
N ALA A 136 -3.25 2.01 -9.91
CA ALA A 136 -3.97 1.09 -9.04
C ALA A 136 -3.62 1.27 -7.55
N ASP A 137 -2.34 1.50 -7.23
CA ASP A 137 -1.91 1.85 -5.87
C ASP A 137 -2.54 3.15 -5.39
N ALA A 138 -2.65 4.15 -6.28
CA ALA A 138 -3.29 5.40 -5.93
C ALA A 138 -4.80 5.23 -5.68
N VAL A 139 -5.48 4.41 -6.49
CA VAL A 139 -6.89 4.03 -6.24
C VAL A 139 -7.03 3.36 -4.87
N ALA A 140 -6.19 2.38 -4.54
CA ALA A 140 -6.20 1.72 -3.24
C ALA A 140 -5.95 2.70 -2.08
N GLY A 141 -5.07 3.68 -2.27
CA GLY A 141 -4.79 4.74 -1.30
C GLY A 141 -5.99 5.64 -0.99
N LEU A 142 -6.95 5.77 -1.90
CA LEU A 142 -8.14 6.62 -1.72
C LEU A 142 -9.23 6.00 -0.84
N GLY A 143 -9.12 4.72 -0.47
CA GLY A 143 -10.20 3.98 0.23
C GLY A 143 -10.64 4.58 1.58
N ARG A 144 -9.77 5.33 2.26
CA ARG A 144 -10.10 6.04 3.52
C ARG A 144 -10.59 7.48 3.31
N SER A 145 -10.60 7.97 2.08
CA SER A 145 -10.84 9.37 1.73
C SER A 145 -12.13 9.55 0.94
N THR A 146 -13.08 8.63 1.05
CA THR A 146 -14.37 8.67 0.34
C THR A 146 -15.20 9.90 0.69
N GLY A 147 -15.00 10.51 1.87
CA GLY A 147 -15.61 11.78 2.26
C GLY A 147 -14.96 13.03 1.63
N THR A 148 -13.80 12.90 0.98
CA THR A 148 -13.14 14.02 0.29
C THR A 148 -13.81 14.28 -1.06
N ALA A 149 -14.01 15.55 -1.39
CA ALA A 149 -14.64 15.98 -2.63
C ALA A 149 -14.00 15.31 -3.86
N GLY A 150 -14.85 14.75 -4.73
CA GLY A 150 -14.43 14.09 -5.97
C GLY A 150 -13.92 12.65 -5.83
N VAL A 151 -13.52 12.20 -4.62
CA VAL A 151 -12.99 10.84 -4.42
C VAL A 151 -14.05 9.79 -4.69
N LEU A 152 -15.21 9.90 -4.04
CA LEU A 152 -16.30 8.93 -4.18
C LEU A 152 -16.78 8.81 -5.64
N ALA A 153 -16.98 9.94 -6.32
CA ALA A 153 -17.37 9.97 -7.73
C ALA A 153 -16.32 9.32 -8.65
N SER A 154 -15.03 9.56 -8.39
CA SER A 154 -13.93 8.97 -9.17
C SER A 154 -13.83 7.47 -8.96
N LEU A 155 -13.93 7.01 -7.71
CA LEU A 155 -13.96 5.57 -7.40
C LEU A 155 -15.14 4.88 -8.10
N ARG A 156 -16.36 5.45 -8.07
CA ARG A 156 -17.52 4.92 -8.81
C ARG A 156 -17.23 4.81 -10.30
N LYS A 157 -16.63 5.86 -10.90
CA LYS A 157 -16.24 5.85 -12.31
C LYS A 157 -15.25 4.71 -12.62
N TRP A 158 -14.24 4.49 -11.78
CA TRP A 158 -13.24 3.46 -12.02
C TRP A 158 -13.76 2.03 -11.87
N THR A 159 -14.91 1.80 -11.21
CA THR A 159 -15.57 0.47 -11.24
C THR A 159 -15.97 0.03 -12.66
N LYS A 160 -16.06 0.97 -13.60
CA LYS A 160 -16.38 0.75 -15.01
C LYS A 160 -15.16 0.93 -15.93
N ASP A 161 -13.96 1.10 -15.39
CA ASP A 161 -12.74 1.29 -16.18
C ASP A 161 -12.45 0.04 -17.05
N PRO A 162 -11.96 0.16 -18.29
CA PRO A 162 -11.59 -1.01 -19.10
C PRO A 162 -10.46 -1.84 -18.49
N GLN A 163 -9.60 -1.25 -17.65
CA GLN A 163 -8.53 -1.96 -16.97
C GLN A 163 -9.05 -2.67 -15.73
N GLU A 164 -8.94 -4.00 -15.72
CA GLU A 164 -9.48 -4.84 -14.65
C GLU A 164 -8.92 -4.50 -13.27
N VAL A 165 -7.62 -4.22 -13.19
CA VAL A 165 -6.98 -3.86 -11.92
C VAL A 165 -7.59 -2.60 -11.31
N LEU A 166 -7.92 -1.58 -12.12
CA LEU A 166 -8.55 -0.36 -11.62
C LEU A 166 -9.98 -0.63 -11.15
N ARG A 167 -10.75 -1.46 -11.87
CA ARG A 167 -12.09 -1.87 -11.42
C ARG A 167 -12.03 -2.57 -10.07
N ARG A 168 -11.13 -3.54 -9.93
CA ARG A 168 -10.97 -4.35 -8.71
C ARG A 168 -10.54 -3.48 -7.51
N GLU A 169 -9.58 -2.59 -7.70
CA GLU A 169 -9.14 -1.67 -6.64
C GLU A 169 -10.20 -0.63 -6.29
N ALA A 170 -10.95 -0.12 -7.27
CA ALA A 170 -12.03 0.82 -7.02
C ALA A 170 -13.14 0.19 -6.19
N LEU A 171 -13.58 -1.03 -6.52
CA LEU A 171 -14.56 -1.77 -5.72
C LEU A 171 -14.06 -2.04 -4.30
N ARG A 172 -12.80 -2.43 -4.14
CA ARG A 172 -12.19 -2.63 -2.82
C ARG A 172 -12.13 -1.34 -2.00
N SER A 173 -11.80 -0.22 -2.65
CA SER A 173 -11.72 1.11 -2.02
C SER A 173 -13.09 1.67 -1.67
N LEU A 174 -14.13 1.31 -2.42
CA LEU A 174 -15.52 1.67 -2.12
C LEU A 174 -16.14 0.82 -1.03
N ARG A 175 -15.51 -0.26 -0.56
CA ARG A 175 -16.13 -1.28 0.30
C ARG A 175 -16.91 -0.73 1.50
N THR A 176 -16.41 0.33 2.13
CA THR A 176 -17.07 0.99 3.29
C THR A 176 -18.06 2.09 2.90
N ALA A 177 -18.08 2.52 1.64
CA ALA A 177 -18.93 3.58 1.09
C ALA A 177 -19.88 3.09 -0.03
N LEU A 178 -19.90 1.78 -0.31
CA LEU A 178 -20.61 1.18 -1.44
C LEU A 178 -22.14 1.23 -1.26
N THR A 179 -22.61 1.58 -0.07
CA THR A 179 -24.03 1.76 0.24
C THR A 179 -24.33 3.12 0.88
N ALA A 180 -23.36 4.05 0.84
CA ALA A 180 -23.42 5.32 1.57
C ALA A 180 -24.48 6.29 1.04
N ASP A 181 -24.86 6.20 -0.23
CA ASP A 181 -25.89 7.04 -0.85
C ASP A 181 -26.62 6.29 -1.98
N SER A 182 -27.62 6.95 -2.59
CA SER A 182 -28.44 6.40 -3.67
C SER A 182 -27.64 6.02 -4.91
N ASP A 183 -26.61 6.80 -5.27
CA ASP A 183 -25.78 6.53 -6.45
C ASP A 183 -24.93 5.28 -6.25
N SER A 184 -24.35 5.13 -5.06
CA SER A 184 -23.62 3.93 -4.62
C SER A 184 -24.54 2.70 -4.64
N GLN A 185 -25.77 2.84 -4.13
CA GLN A 185 -26.75 1.75 -4.13
C GLN A 185 -27.20 1.37 -5.55
N ALA A 186 -27.45 2.35 -6.42
CA ALA A 186 -27.78 2.12 -7.82
C ALA A 186 -26.62 1.44 -8.57
N LEU A 187 -25.37 1.81 -8.25
CA LEU A 187 -24.19 1.15 -8.79
C LEU A 187 -24.13 -0.33 -8.40
N VAL A 188 -24.38 -0.66 -7.12
CA VAL A 188 -24.45 -2.06 -6.65
C VAL A 188 -25.56 -2.80 -7.36
N SER A 189 -26.77 -2.24 -7.42
CA SER A 189 -27.91 -2.86 -8.10
C SER A 189 -27.56 -3.19 -9.55
N ALA A 190 -27.02 -2.22 -10.30
CA ALA A 190 -26.63 -2.43 -11.69
C ALA A 190 -25.56 -3.51 -11.86
N MET A 191 -24.64 -3.68 -10.90
CA MET A 191 -23.65 -4.76 -10.93
C MET A 191 -24.27 -6.12 -10.62
N VAL A 192 -25.21 -6.21 -9.67
CA VAL A 192 -25.94 -7.45 -9.40
C VAL A 192 -26.85 -7.82 -10.57
N ASP A 193 -27.50 -6.84 -11.19
CA ASP A 193 -28.37 -7.05 -12.36
C ASP A 193 -27.61 -7.67 -13.53
N ARG A 194 -26.32 -7.30 -13.71
CA ARG A 194 -25.43 -7.93 -14.71
C ARG A 194 -25.14 -9.40 -14.44
N LEU A 195 -25.26 -9.84 -13.19
CA LEU A 195 -24.99 -11.21 -12.76
C LEU A 195 -26.23 -12.11 -12.84
N LYS A 196 -27.44 -11.54 -12.88
CA LYS A 196 -28.71 -12.28 -13.00
C LYS A 196 -28.75 -13.28 -14.15
N PRO A 197 -28.42 -12.91 -15.41
CA PRO A 197 -28.50 -13.83 -16.54
C PRO A 197 -27.32 -14.81 -16.62
N VAL A 198 -26.33 -14.74 -15.72
CA VAL A 198 -25.12 -15.57 -15.78
C VAL A 198 -25.42 -16.97 -15.26
N GLU A 199 -25.58 -17.93 -16.18
CA GLU A 199 -25.77 -19.35 -15.85
C GLU A 199 -24.44 -20.06 -15.56
N GLN A 200 -23.37 -19.71 -16.28
CA GLN A 200 -22.03 -20.28 -16.13
C GLN A 200 -21.02 -19.17 -15.76
N PRO A 201 -20.77 -18.94 -14.45
CA PRO A 201 -19.91 -17.86 -14.01
C PRO A 201 -18.45 -18.03 -14.44
N THR A 202 -17.90 -16.99 -15.04
CA THR A 202 -16.45 -16.88 -15.27
C THR A 202 -15.71 -16.58 -13.97
N ALA A 203 -14.36 -16.66 -13.98
CA ALA A 203 -13.57 -16.22 -12.82
C ALA A 203 -13.79 -14.74 -12.48
N ALA A 204 -14.07 -13.90 -13.47
CA ALA A 204 -14.36 -12.48 -13.27
C ALA A 204 -15.73 -12.25 -12.63
N ASP A 205 -16.74 -13.03 -13.01
CA ASP A 205 -18.08 -12.97 -12.39
C ASP A 205 -18.03 -13.37 -10.91
N ARG A 206 -17.29 -14.44 -10.59
CA ARG A 206 -17.06 -14.88 -9.21
C ARG A 206 -16.33 -13.81 -8.39
N ASP A 207 -15.25 -13.24 -8.92
CA ASP A 207 -14.51 -12.18 -8.23
C ASP A 207 -15.36 -10.92 -8.01
N LEU A 208 -16.22 -10.55 -8.97
CA LEU A 208 -17.17 -9.46 -8.78
C LEU A 208 -18.18 -9.78 -7.68
N ALA A 209 -18.78 -10.98 -7.72
CA ALA A 209 -19.75 -11.42 -6.72
C ALA A 209 -19.14 -11.46 -5.32
N ASP A 210 -17.94 -12.02 -5.16
CA ASP A 210 -17.21 -12.09 -3.88
C ASP A 210 -16.95 -10.69 -3.29
N ARG A 211 -16.55 -9.73 -4.13
CA ARG A 211 -16.30 -8.34 -3.71
C ARG A 211 -17.58 -7.63 -3.28
N LEU A 212 -18.66 -7.79 -4.06
CA LEU A 212 -19.96 -7.21 -3.73
C LEU A 212 -20.52 -7.81 -2.45
N ALA A 213 -20.46 -9.13 -2.31
CA ALA A 213 -20.89 -9.83 -1.11
C ALA A 213 -20.11 -9.36 0.12
N THR A 214 -18.77 -9.29 0.02
CA THR A 214 -17.92 -8.77 1.10
C THR A 214 -18.29 -7.33 1.48
N ALA A 215 -18.53 -6.47 0.49
CA ALA A 215 -18.89 -5.07 0.75
C ALA A 215 -20.27 -4.94 1.41
N LEU A 216 -21.27 -5.69 0.95
CA LEU A 216 -22.60 -5.70 1.54
C LEU A 216 -22.60 -6.22 2.98
N VAL A 217 -21.88 -7.31 3.25
CA VAL A 217 -21.71 -7.86 4.62
C VAL A 217 -21.08 -6.84 5.55
N ILE A 218 -19.99 -6.18 5.12
CA ILE A 218 -19.35 -5.12 5.93
C ILE A 218 -20.29 -3.94 6.18
N ALA A 219 -21.14 -3.62 5.21
CA ALA A 219 -22.15 -2.58 5.35
C ALA A 219 -23.39 -3.02 6.16
N GLY A 220 -23.43 -4.25 6.69
CA GLY A 220 -24.57 -4.79 7.43
C GLY A 220 -25.83 -4.95 6.56
N ARG A 221 -25.66 -5.27 5.27
CA ARG A 221 -26.75 -5.47 4.31
C ARG A 221 -26.90 -6.94 3.95
N ASP A 222 -28.14 -7.33 3.69
CA ASP A 222 -28.45 -8.69 3.25
C ASP A 222 -27.80 -9.01 1.90
N LEU A 223 -27.36 -10.27 1.78
CA LEU A 223 -26.83 -10.80 0.53
C LEU A 223 -27.97 -11.14 -0.42
N GLN A 224 -27.89 -10.61 -1.64
CA GLN A 224 -28.83 -10.97 -2.70
C GLN A 224 -28.57 -12.42 -3.16
N PRO A 225 -29.61 -13.21 -3.47
CA PRO A 225 -29.45 -14.62 -3.84
C PRO A 225 -28.48 -14.86 -5.01
N GLU A 226 -28.44 -13.93 -5.97
CA GLU A 226 -27.55 -13.98 -7.13
C GLU A 226 -26.08 -13.94 -6.72
N LEU A 227 -25.75 -13.15 -5.70
CA LEU A 227 -24.38 -13.07 -5.18
C LEU A 227 -24.00 -14.39 -4.51
N THR A 228 -24.88 -14.96 -3.70
CA THR A 228 -24.64 -16.27 -3.06
C THR A 228 -24.48 -17.40 -4.09
N ARG A 229 -25.28 -17.37 -5.17
CA ARG A 229 -25.22 -18.36 -6.25
C ARG A 229 -23.91 -18.31 -7.05
N ILE A 230 -23.33 -17.12 -7.20
CA ILE A 230 -22.15 -16.89 -8.06
C ILE A 230 -20.85 -16.83 -7.28
N ALA A 231 -20.88 -16.36 -6.03
CA ALA A 231 -19.72 -16.25 -5.17
C ALA A 231 -18.93 -17.57 -5.12
N GLY A 232 -17.61 -17.47 -5.07
CA GLY A 232 -16.76 -18.64 -4.99
C GLY A 232 -17.02 -19.42 -3.71
N GLU A 233 -17.13 -20.74 -3.82
CA GLU A 233 -17.13 -21.60 -2.64
C GLU A 233 -15.81 -21.43 -1.89
N ARG A 234 -15.91 -21.23 -0.58
CA ARG A 234 -14.73 -21.16 0.28
C ARG A 234 -14.12 -22.56 0.36
N PRO A 235 -12.81 -22.73 0.09
CA PRO A 235 -12.10 -23.99 0.30
C PRO A 235 -12.37 -24.56 1.71
N GLY A 236 -12.72 -25.86 1.78
CA GLY A 236 -13.13 -26.52 3.02
C GLY A 236 -11.96 -27.04 3.85
N ASP A 237 -10.86 -27.38 3.19
CA ASP A 237 -9.65 -27.94 3.81
C ASP A 237 -8.36 -27.38 3.18
N LEU A 238 -7.21 -27.88 3.66
CA LEU A 238 -5.90 -27.44 3.20
C LEU A 238 -5.65 -27.80 1.74
N ASP A 239 -6.02 -29.01 1.31
CA ASP A 239 -5.81 -29.48 -0.05
C ASP A 239 -6.61 -28.63 -1.06
N ASP A 240 -7.82 -28.21 -0.70
CA ASP A 240 -8.60 -27.26 -1.50
C ASP A 240 -7.91 -25.90 -1.61
N TRP A 241 -7.33 -25.40 -0.52
CA TRP A 241 -6.56 -24.15 -0.53
C TRP A 241 -5.32 -24.26 -1.42
N GLU A 242 -4.57 -25.36 -1.32
CA GLU A 242 -3.40 -25.62 -2.15
C GLU A 242 -3.78 -25.68 -3.63
N ARG A 243 -4.84 -26.44 -3.98
CA ARG A 243 -5.38 -26.47 -5.35
C ARG A 243 -5.79 -25.08 -5.84
N ARG A 244 -6.43 -24.28 -4.98
CA ARG A 244 -6.88 -22.93 -5.33
C ARG A 244 -5.70 -21.98 -5.58
N LEU A 245 -4.62 -22.13 -4.83
CA LEU A 245 -3.43 -21.28 -4.91
C LEU A 245 -2.41 -21.76 -5.96
N ALA A 246 -2.52 -23.00 -6.45
CA ALA A 246 -1.60 -23.60 -7.42
C ALA A 246 -1.49 -22.80 -8.73
N GLY A 247 -2.54 -22.08 -9.13
CA GLY A 247 -2.53 -21.19 -10.30
C GLY A 247 -1.73 -19.89 -10.11
N GLY A 248 -1.15 -19.67 -8.93
CA GLY A 248 -0.45 -18.44 -8.57
C GLY A 248 -1.38 -17.26 -8.35
N GLY A 249 -0.80 -16.07 -8.30
CA GLY A 249 -1.53 -14.82 -8.08
C GLY A 249 -0.70 -13.60 -8.45
N SER A 250 -1.33 -12.42 -8.33
CA SER A 250 -0.63 -11.15 -8.55
C SER A 250 0.03 -10.67 -7.26
N VAL A 251 1.37 -10.65 -7.24
CA VAL A 251 2.16 -10.08 -6.13
C VAL A 251 1.76 -8.62 -5.87
N ALA A 252 1.53 -7.84 -6.93
CA ALA A 252 1.11 -6.45 -6.80
C ALA A 252 -0.27 -6.30 -6.14
N ALA A 253 -1.24 -7.16 -6.49
CA ALA A 253 -2.56 -7.18 -5.88
C ALA A 253 -2.50 -7.65 -4.41
N GLY A 254 -1.69 -8.67 -4.11
CA GLY A 254 -1.46 -9.16 -2.76
C GLY A 254 -0.86 -8.08 -1.86
N ARG A 255 0.17 -7.37 -2.34
CA ARG A 255 0.76 -6.22 -1.64
C ARG A 255 -0.27 -5.12 -1.39
N ARG A 256 -1.07 -4.75 -2.40
CA ARG A 256 -2.14 -3.75 -2.21
C ARG A 256 -3.11 -4.17 -1.13
N LEU A 257 -3.55 -5.43 -1.11
CA LEU A 257 -4.44 -5.96 -0.09
C LEU A 257 -3.80 -5.92 1.31
N PHE A 258 -2.55 -6.36 1.42
CA PHE A 258 -1.80 -6.43 2.68
C PHE A 258 -1.65 -5.05 3.35
N PHE A 259 -1.36 -4.02 2.55
CA PHE A 259 -1.19 -2.64 2.99
C PHE A 259 -2.43 -1.77 2.76
N HIS A 260 -3.58 -2.35 2.41
CA HIS A 260 -4.78 -1.59 2.05
C HIS A 260 -5.31 -0.85 3.28
N ASN A 261 -5.42 0.48 3.18
CA ASN A 261 -5.76 1.34 4.31
C ASN A 261 -7.23 1.20 4.76
N ALA A 262 -8.14 0.80 3.88
CA ALA A 262 -9.53 0.46 4.18
C ALA A 262 -9.82 -1.06 4.11
N GLY A 263 -8.76 -1.88 4.17
CA GLY A 263 -8.79 -3.33 3.94
C GLY A 263 -8.67 -4.19 5.22
N PRO A 264 -8.10 -5.40 5.10
CA PRO A 264 -7.71 -6.23 6.26
C PRO A 264 -6.61 -5.61 7.12
N GLN A 265 -5.83 -4.68 6.56
CA GLN A 265 -4.80 -3.92 7.28
C GLN A 265 -3.72 -4.80 7.94
N CYS A 266 -3.32 -5.89 7.27
CA CYS A 266 -2.29 -6.82 7.76
C CYS A 266 -0.99 -6.11 8.16
N GLY A 267 -0.59 -5.10 7.37
CA GLY A 267 0.60 -4.28 7.65
C GLY A 267 0.53 -3.43 8.92
N ARG A 268 -0.63 -3.34 9.60
CA ARG A 268 -0.70 -2.75 10.95
C ARG A 268 -0.10 -3.64 12.02
N CYS A 269 -0.04 -4.95 11.79
CA CYS A 269 0.50 -5.90 12.75
C CYS A 269 1.81 -6.51 12.24
N HIS A 270 1.87 -6.83 10.95
CA HIS A 270 2.99 -7.52 10.33
C HIS A 270 3.88 -6.59 9.51
N MET A 271 5.13 -7.02 9.33
CA MET A 271 6.12 -6.37 8.50
C MET A 271 6.42 -7.24 7.27
N VAL A 272 6.70 -6.60 6.14
CA VAL A 272 7.27 -7.20 4.93
C VAL A 272 8.28 -6.22 4.35
N ASN A 273 9.53 -6.66 4.18
CA ASN A 273 10.67 -5.92 3.65
C ASN A 273 10.82 -4.54 4.29
N GLY A 274 10.87 -4.49 5.63
CA GLY A 274 11.00 -3.25 6.41
C GLY A 274 9.70 -2.42 6.52
N ARG A 275 8.64 -2.76 5.79
CA ARG A 275 7.36 -2.03 5.81
C ARG A 275 6.31 -2.71 6.65
N GLY A 276 5.71 -1.95 7.57
CA GLY A 276 4.62 -2.40 8.43
C GLY A 276 4.97 -2.17 9.90
N ARG A 277 4.36 -2.93 10.81
CA ARG A 277 4.73 -2.90 12.24
C ARG A 277 5.28 -4.26 12.67
N ARG A 278 6.01 -4.27 13.78
CA ARG A 278 6.55 -5.48 14.41
C ARG A 278 5.72 -5.88 15.63
N VAL A 279 4.39 -5.95 15.47
CA VAL A 279 3.50 -6.47 16.52
C VAL A 279 3.37 -7.99 16.36
N GLY A 280 3.14 -8.43 15.13
CA GLY A 280 3.25 -9.81 14.71
C GLY A 280 4.61 -10.11 14.07
N PRO A 281 4.84 -11.38 13.67
CA PRO A 281 6.09 -11.79 13.02
C PRO A 281 6.34 -11.00 11.73
N ASP A 282 7.63 -10.78 11.46
CA ASP A 282 8.12 -10.33 10.18
C ASP A 282 7.92 -11.45 9.14
N LEU A 283 7.22 -11.13 8.06
CA LEU A 283 6.86 -12.08 7.01
C LEU A 283 7.79 -11.96 5.78
N SER A 284 8.85 -11.16 5.85
CA SER A 284 9.77 -10.91 4.72
C SER A 284 10.37 -12.18 4.11
N LEU A 285 10.53 -13.25 4.90
CA LEU A 285 11.12 -14.52 4.45
C LEU A 285 10.12 -15.45 3.73
N ILE A 286 8.83 -15.14 3.78
CA ILE A 286 7.76 -15.95 3.18
C ILE A 286 6.87 -15.16 2.20
N ALA A 287 7.18 -13.88 2.00
CA ALA A 287 6.40 -12.94 1.19
C ALA A 287 6.92 -12.82 -0.25
#